data_AF-A0A6J0WA15-F1
#
_entry.id   AF-A0A6J0WA15-F1
#
_cell.length_a   1.000
_cell.length_b   1.000
_cell.length_c   1.000
_cell.angle_alpha   90.00
_cell.angle_beta   90.00
_cell.angle_gamma   90.00
#
_symmetry.space_group_name_H-M   'P 1'
#
loop_
_entity.id
_entity.type
_entity.pdbx_description
1 polymer ?
#
loop_
_entity_poly.entity_id
_entity_poly.type
_entity_poly.pdbx_seq_one_letter_code
_entity_poly.pdbx_strand_id
1 'polypeptide(L)'
;MKEKCSQEQSQPKSPPDKGCLADRISDKGHVDHMSRRLRAFLSEPIGEKDVACVDGISHELAINLVTKGFNKAYVLLGQFLLMHKREAEFQKWLICCCGATEFEARECSSCLKEWCACFL
;
A
#
# COMPACT_ATOMS: atom_id res chain seq x y z
N MET A 1 -44.34 26.47 34.61
CA MET A 1 -45.02 25.35 33.93
C MET A 1 -44.34 25.19 32.58
N LYS A 2 -43.31 24.35 32.47
CA LYS A 2 -43.37 22.98 31.92
C LYS A 2 -44.19 22.91 30.62
N GLU A 3 -43.51 22.80 29.48
CA GLU A 3 -43.71 21.70 28.54
C GLU A 3 -42.53 21.57 27.56
N LYS A 4 -42.14 20.32 27.31
CA LYS A 4 -41.01 19.84 26.49
C LYS A 4 -41.44 19.77 25.02
N CYS A 5 -40.52 19.98 24.07
CA CYS A 5 -40.48 19.13 22.87
C CYS A 5 -39.13 19.19 22.14
N SER A 6 -38.65 18.00 21.74
CA SER A 6 -37.66 17.71 20.71
C SER A 6 -36.19 18.06 20.94
N GLN A 7 -35.48 17.06 21.50
CA GLN A 7 -34.07 16.83 21.26
C GLN A 7 -33.86 16.48 19.77
N GLU A 8 -33.17 17.33 19.02
CA GLU A 8 -32.63 16.95 17.72
C GLU A 8 -31.26 16.28 17.96
N GLN A 9 -31.29 14.95 18.07
CA GLN A 9 -30.09 14.11 18.07
C GLN A 9 -29.53 14.09 16.65
N SER A 10 -28.55 14.94 16.36
CA SER A 10 -27.77 14.84 15.13
C SER A 10 -26.89 13.59 15.20
N GLN A 11 -27.33 12.52 14.54
CA GLN A 11 -26.55 11.31 14.30
C GLN A 11 -25.22 11.68 13.61
N PRO A 12 -24.09 11.02 13.95
CA PRO A 12 -22.91 11.07 13.09
C PRO A 12 -23.26 10.36 11.77
N LYS A 13 -23.26 11.14 10.68
CA LYS A 13 -23.44 10.62 9.32
C LYS A 13 -22.39 9.53 9.09
N SER A 14 -22.84 8.30 8.87
CA SER A 14 -21.99 7.22 8.39
C SER A 14 -21.27 7.68 7.12
N PRO A 15 -19.97 7.38 6.96
CA PRO A 15 -19.29 7.59 5.68
C PRO A 15 -20.03 6.82 4.58
N PRO A 16 -20.06 7.32 3.34
CA PRO A 16 -20.65 6.57 2.24
C PRO A 16 -19.96 5.22 2.14
N ASP A 17 -20.75 4.15 2.06
CA ASP A 17 -20.32 2.78 1.78
C ASP A 17 -19.39 2.78 0.56
N LYS A 18 -18.08 2.83 0.81
CA LYS A 18 -17.08 2.48 -0.18
C LYS A 18 -17.08 0.96 -0.18
N GLY A 19 -17.90 0.39 -1.07
CA GLY A 19 -17.92 -1.04 -1.33
C GLY A 19 -16.51 -1.61 -1.37
N CYS A 20 -16.36 -2.83 -0.84
CA CYS A 20 -15.09 -3.53 -0.75
C CYS A 20 -14.35 -3.44 -2.09
N LEU A 21 -13.12 -2.91 -2.08
CA LEU A 21 -12.29 -2.69 -3.28
C LEU A 21 -12.02 -4.00 -4.07
N ALA A 22 -12.33 -5.15 -3.48
CA ALA A 22 -12.25 -6.47 -4.10
C ALA A 22 -13.12 -6.62 -5.36
N ASP A 23 -14.17 -5.80 -5.53
CA ASP A 23 -15.17 -6.01 -6.60
C ASP A 23 -14.84 -5.30 -7.93
N ARG A 24 -13.75 -4.53 -8.02
CA ARG A 24 -13.40 -3.78 -9.26
C ARG A 24 -12.29 -4.41 -10.10
N ILE A 25 -11.81 -5.61 -9.78
CA ILE A 25 -10.79 -6.31 -10.56
C ILE A 25 -11.49 -7.36 -11.43
N SER A 26 -12.06 -6.93 -12.54
CA SER A 26 -12.49 -7.83 -13.62
C SER A 26 -12.00 -7.25 -14.95
N ASP A 27 -11.37 -8.13 -15.73
CA ASP A 27 -10.86 -7.95 -17.10
C ASP A 27 -9.40 -7.46 -17.28
N LYS A 28 -8.44 -8.33 -16.93
CA LYS A 28 -7.28 -8.68 -17.79
C LYS A 28 -6.59 -9.92 -17.23
N GLY A 29 -6.46 -10.95 -18.07
CA GLY A 29 -5.91 -12.26 -17.70
C GLY A 29 -4.44 -12.24 -17.30
N HIS A 30 -4.19 -12.08 -16.01
CA HIS A 30 -3.10 -12.71 -15.27
C HIS A 30 -3.46 -12.64 -13.78
N VAL A 31 -4.07 -13.70 -13.25
CA VAL A 31 -4.33 -13.80 -11.81
C VAL A 31 -3.02 -14.16 -11.11
N ASP A 32 -2.14 -13.16 -10.97
CA ASP A 32 -1.07 -13.23 -9.99
C ASP A 32 -1.71 -13.27 -8.60
N HIS A 33 -1.30 -14.25 -7.82
CA HIS A 33 -1.85 -14.52 -6.50
C HIS A 33 -1.70 -13.29 -5.59
N MET A 34 -2.78 -12.53 -5.38
CA MET A 34 -2.76 -11.38 -4.48
C MET A 34 -2.50 -11.85 -3.04
N SER A 35 -1.29 -11.60 -2.53
CA SER A 35 -0.90 -12.00 -1.19
C SER A 35 -1.78 -11.34 -0.11
N ARG A 36 -1.82 -11.94 1.08
CA ARG A 36 -2.53 -11.36 2.23
C ARG A 36 -2.00 -9.97 2.59
N ARG A 37 -0.69 -9.76 2.45
CA ARG A 37 -0.05 -8.48 2.78
C ARG A 37 -0.39 -7.44 1.71
N LEU A 38 -0.38 -7.81 0.43
CA LEU A 38 -0.83 -6.94 -0.66
C LEU A 38 -2.28 -6.48 -0.43
N ARG A 39 -3.20 -7.40 -0.13
CA ARG A 39 -4.59 -7.05 0.15
C ARG A 39 -4.74 -6.07 1.31
N ALA A 40 -4.00 -6.28 2.40
CA ALA A 40 -4.00 -5.37 3.55
C ALA A 40 -3.37 -4.02 3.22
N PHE A 41 -2.34 -3.99 2.37
CA PHE A 41 -1.70 -2.75 1.96
C PHE A 41 -2.62 -1.88 1.10
N LEU A 42 -3.43 -2.51 0.23
CA LEU A 42 -4.37 -1.86 -0.69
C LEU A 42 -5.74 -1.49 -0.07
N SER A 43 -6.07 -1.96 1.13
CA SER A 43 -7.40 -1.68 1.73
C SER A 43 -7.58 -0.22 2.16
N GLU A 44 -6.49 0.54 2.30
CA GLU A 44 -6.51 1.94 2.71
C GLU A 44 -5.28 2.68 2.12
N PRO A 45 -5.31 4.03 2.05
CA PRO A 45 -4.15 4.82 1.62
C PRO A 45 -2.87 4.49 2.41
N ILE A 46 -1.70 4.82 1.87
CA ILE A 46 -0.40 4.40 2.42
C ILE A 46 -0.14 4.92 3.84
N GLY A 47 -0.63 6.12 4.18
CA GLY A 47 -0.51 6.71 5.51
C GLY A 47 0.89 6.63 6.10
N GLU A 48 0.98 6.28 7.38
CA GLU A 48 2.22 6.14 8.16
C GLU A 48 2.69 4.67 8.31
N LYS A 49 2.25 3.79 7.40
CA LYS A 49 2.60 2.36 7.42
C LYS A 49 4.12 2.18 7.38
N ASP A 50 4.63 1.25 8.19
CA ASP A 50 6.04 0.90 8.19
C ASP A 50 6.43 0.21 6.88
N VAL A 51 7.70 0.31 6.50
CA VAL A 51 8.20 -0.32 5.27
C VAL A 51 7.94 -1.83 5.24
N ALA A 52 7.99 -2.50 6.40
CA ALA A 52 7.72 -3.93 6.52
C ALA A 52 6.27 -4.33 6.17
N CYS A 53 5.35 -3.37 6.06
CA CYS A 53 3.98 -3.60 5.61
C CYS A 53 3.86 -3.75 4.08
N VAL A 54 4.87 -3.33 3.31
CA VAL A 54 4.89 -3.48 1.85
C VAL A 54 5.09 -4.96 1.50
N ASP A 55 4.37 -5.43 0.49
CA ASP A 55 4.51 -6.81 0.06
C ASP A 55 5.90 -7.10 -0.53
N GLY A 56 6.35 -8.35 -0.40
CA GLY A 56 7.71 -8.71 -0.80
C GLY A 56 8.83 -8.26 0.14
N ILE A 57 8.53 -7.51 1.23
CA ILE A 57 9.58 -7.10 2.19
C ILE A 57 9.73 -8.14 3.30
N SER A 58 10.86 -8.86 3.31
CA SER A 58 11.25 -9.73 4.43
C SER A 58 11.77 -8.92 5.62
N HIS A 59 11.98 -9.60 6.75
CA HIS A 59 12.57 -8.97 7.93
C HIS A 59 14.00 -8.46 7.67
N GLU A 60 14.81 -9.23 6.97
CA GLU A 60 16.18 -8.86 6.62
C GLU A 60 16.21 -7.65 5.68
N LEU A 61 15.37 -7.67 4.63
CA LEU A 61 15.26 -6.52 3.73
C LEU A 61 14.73 -5.27 4.44
N ALA A 62 13.78 -5.42 5.37
CA ALA A 62 13.30 -4.30 6.18
C ALA A 62 14.43 -3.66 7.02
N ILE A 63 15.30 -4.46 7.63
CA ILE A 63 16.46 -3.96 8.39
C ILE A 63 17.39 -3.16 7.47
N ASN A 64 17.69 -3.69 6.27
CA ASN A 64 18.55 -3.01 5.30
C ASN A 64 17.95 -1.67 4.84
N LEU A 65 16.65 -1.65 4.58
CA LEU A 65 15.89 -0.45 4.19
C LEU A 65 15.89 0.60 5.29
N VAL A 66 15.57 0.22 6.52
CA VAL A 66 15.58 1.12 7.68
C VAL A 66 16.96 1.71 7.91
N THR A 67 18.02 0.91 7.80
CA THR A 67 19.42 1.36 7.91
C THR A 67 19.77 2.42 6.86
N LYS A 68 19.08 2.43 5.72
CA LYS A 68 19.24 3.40 4.64
C LYS A 68 18.26 4.57 4.70
N GLY A 69 17.42 4.65 5.73
CA GLY A 69 16.44 5.73 5.92
C GLY A 69 15.06 5.46 5.30
N PHE A 70 14.79 4.25 4.82
CA PHE A 70 13.49 3.83 4.29
C PHE A 70 12.65 3.16 5.39
N ASN A 71 12.37 3.89 6.47
CA ASN A 71 11.61 3.35 7.61
C ASN A 71 10.09 3.26 7.33
N LYS A 72 9.56 4.15 6.50
CA LYS A 72 8.13 4.21 6.16
C LYS A 72 7.86 3.82 4.72
N ALA A 73 6.71 3.20 4.48
CA ALA A 73 6.28 2.76 3.16
C ALA A 73 6.19 3.92 2.16
N TYR A 74 5.77 5.12 2.59
CA TYR A 74 5.70 6.29 1.71
C TYR A 74 7.10 6.77 1.25
N VAL A 75 8.15 6.53 2.03
CA VAL A 75 9.54 6.88 1.63
C VAL A 75 9.99 5.96 0.51
N LEU A 76 9.71 4.65 0.64
CA LEU A 76 10.00 3.67 -0.41
C LEU A 76 9.16 3.91 -1.66
N LEU A 77 7.87 4.24 -1.51
CA LEU A 77 7.01 4.68 -2.60
C LEU A 77 7.59 5.91 -3.31
N GLY A 78 8.06 6.92 -2.55
CA GLY A 78 8.71 8.10 -3.12
C GLY A 78 9.88 7.73 -4.04
N GLN A 79 10.71 6.78 -3.62
CA GLN A 79 11.79 6.26 -4.47
C GLN A 79 11.28 5.58 -5.75
N PHE A 80 10.22 4.78 -5.65
CA PHE A 80 9.58 4.17 -6.83
C PHE A 80 9.03 5.22 -7.81
N LEU A 81 8.47 6.32 -7.29
CA LEU A 81 7.98 7.44 -8.09
C LEU A 81 9.10 8.23 -8.77
N LEU A 82 10.25 8.43 -8.09
CA LEU A 82 11.44 9.03 -8.69
C LEU A 82 11.99 8.21 -9.87
N MET A 83 11.74 6.89 -9.87
CA MET A 83 12.05 5.99 -10.97
C MET A 83 10.93 5.90 -12.01
N HIS A 84 9.98 6.84 -11.99
CA HIS A 84 8.85 6.95 -12.91
C HIS A 84 7.99 5.68 -12.94
N LYS A 85 7.86 4.99 -11.80
CA LYS A 85 7.12 3.72 -11.67
C LYS A 85 7.68 2.60 -12.57
N ARG A 86 8.92 2.70 -13.04
CA ARG A 86 9.57 1.66 -13.88
C ARG A 86 10.04 0.51 -13.01
N GLU A 87 9.26 -0.56 -13.00
CA GLU A 87 9.51 -1.76 -12.17
C GLU A 87 10.91 -2.32 -12.33
N ALA A 88 11.41 -2.47 -13.57
CA ALA A 88 12.74 -3.03 -13.81
C ALA A 88 13.88 -2.18 -13.19
N GLU A 89 13.76 -0.85 -13.23
CA GLU A 89 14.75 0.06 -12.64
C GLU A 89 14.70 0.03 -11.12
N PHE A 90 13.48 0.01 -10.56
CA PHE A 90 13.28 -0.09 -9.13
C PHE A 90 13.73 -1.44 -8.58
N GLN A 91 13.41 -2.54 -9.25
CA GLN A 91 13.84 -3.88 -8.87
C GLN A 91 15.37 -3.96 -8.84
N LYS A 92 16.04 -3.47 -9.89
CA LYS A 92 17.50 -3.43 -9.95
C LYS A 92 18.08 -2.57 -8.82
N TRP A 93 17.50 -1.42 -8.52
CA TRP A 93 17.92 -0.60 -7.40
C TRP A 93 17.73 -1.30 -6.06
N LEU A 94 16.58 -1.94 -5.82
CA LEU A 94 16.29 -2.62 -4.56
C LEU A 94 17.26 -3.79 -4.32
N ILE A 95 17.61 -4.52 -5.37
CA ILE A 95 18.61 -5.60 -5.31
C ILE A 95 20.00 -5.01 -5.04
N CYS A 96 20.48 -4.11 -5.89
CA CYS A 96 21.87 -3.62 -5.83
C CYS A 96 22.14 -2.72 -4.63
N CYS A 97 21.16 -1.93 -4.19
CA CYS A 97 21.33 -0.94 -3.14
C CYS A 97 20.79 -1.42 -1.80
N CYS A 98 19.72 -2.22 -1.75
CA CYS A 98 19.07 -2.61 -0.49
C CYS A 98 19.26 -4.10 -0.15
N GLY A 99 19.86 -4.90 -1.03
CA GLY A 99 20.13 -6.32 -0.78
C GLY A 99 18.90 -7.21 -0.91
N ALA A 100 17.88 -6.78 -1.65
CA ALA A 100 16.73 -7.64 -1.94
C ALA A 100 17.13 -8.80 -2.86
N THR A 101 16.44 -9.93 -2.70
CA THR A 101 16.40 -11.00 -3.70
C THR A 101 15.55 -10.58 -4.91
N GLU A 102 15.71 -11.29 -6.03
CA GLU A 102 14.89 -11.04 -7.22
C GLU A 102 13.38 -11.19 -6.95
N PHE A 103 13.01 -12.16 -6.11
CA PHE A 103 11.62 -12.39 -5.73
C PHE A 103 11.05 -11.22 -4.93
N GLU A 104 11.74 -10.81 -3.85
CA GLU A 104 11.33 -9.66 -3.03
C GLU A 104 11.21 -8.38 -3.85
N ALA A 105 12.14 -8.16 -4.79
CA ALA A 105 12.12 -7.02 -5.68
C ALA A 105 10.88 -7.00 -6.58
N ARG A 106 10.53 -8.14 -7.18
CA ARG A 106 9.33 -8.28 -8.02
C ARG A 106 8.06 -8.01 -7.22
N GLU A 107 7.89 -8.70 -6.09
CA GLU A 107 6.71 -8.57 -5.23
C GLU A 107 6.56 -7.13 -4.70
N CYS A 108 7.65 -6.51 -4.26
CA CYS A 108 7.65 -5.13 -3.77
C CYS A 108 7.28 -4.15 -4.88
N SER A 109 7.84 -4.31 -6.08
CA SER A 109 7.53 -3.42 -7.21
C SER A 109 6.07 -3.56 -7.68
N SER A 110 5.56 -4.79 -7.73
CA SER A 110 4.16 -5.08 -8.06
C SER A 110 3.22 -4.45 -7.03
N CYS A 111 3.52 -4.62 -5.73
CA CYS A 111 2.74 -4.02 -4.65
C CYS A 111 2.64 -2.49 -4.76
N LEU A 112 3.77 -1.82 -4.98
CA LEU A 112 3.79 -0.37 -5.12
C LEU A 112 3.09 0.11 -6.41
N LYS A 113 3.17 -0.66 -7.49
CA LYS A 113 2.47 -0.36 -8.75
C LYS A 113 0.97 -0.50 -8.61
N GLU A 114 0.49 -1.58 -8.00
CA GLU A 114 -0.94 -1.78 -7.72
C GLU A 114 -1.47 -0.69 -6.77
N TRP A 115 -0.69 -0.33 -5.76
CA TRP A 115 -1.06 0.77 -4.87
C TRP A 115 -1.17 2.10 -5.64
N CYS A 116 -0.21 2.39 -6.54
CA CYS A 116 -0.31 3.55 -7.42
C CYS A 116 -1.57 3.51 -8.28
N ALA A 117 -1.92 2.38 -8.89
CA ALA A 117 -3.11 2.25 -9.73
C ALA A 117 -4.42 2.51 -8.95
N CYS A 118 -4.43 2.23 -7.65
CA CYS A 118 -5.60 2.41 -6.79
C CYS A 118 -5.73 3.83 -6.21
N PHE A 119 -4.63 4.54 -5.97
CA PHE A 119 -4.61 5.74 -5.14
C PHE A 119 -3.93 6.98 -5.76
N LEU A 120 -3.27 6.87 -6.93
CA LEU A 120 -2.61 7.97 -7.65
C LEU A 120 -3.06 8.07 -9.11
#